data_AF-A0A9Q0KM97-F1
#
_entry.id   AF-A0A9Q0KM97-F1
#
_cell.length_a   1.000
_cell.length_b   1.000
_cell.length_c   1.000
_cell.angle_alpha   90.00
_cell.angle_beta   90.00
_cell.angle_gamma   90.00
#
_symmetry.space_group_name_H-M   'P 1'
#
loop_
_entity.id
_entity.type
_entity.pdbx_description
1 polymer ?
#
loop_
_entity_poly.entity_id
_entity_poly.type
_entity_poly.pdbx_seq_one_letter_code
_entity_poly.pdbx_strand_id
1 'polypeptide(L)'
;MKPSYTIKDVDIPALNILQKTQEKNTSILFRIQVLNPNRAFSILFYNINITLLYGDEAIGNTMFANIKQLKPTQTYQSVQLILASQSFWHEIAKLMSDGNLQVKVRLETRFKYRLLSFYHNIDREELDGVVPVGGDGKIVEHKQINLIPSCSWICKVHSFIWILLLLHLFCSTLSQEAL
;
A
#
# COMPACT_ATOMS: atom_id res chain seq x y z
N MET A 1 6.14 20.15 2.59
CA MET A 1 5.95 18.79 3.15
C MET A 1 5.16 17.96 2.17
N LYS A 2 5.47 16.66 2.04
CA LYS A 2 4.77 15.74 1.13
C LYS A 2 3.36 15.42 1.65
N PRO A 3 2.39 15.14 0.78
CA PRO A 3 1.09 14.63 1.21
C PRO A 3 1.24 13.33 2.01
N SER A 4 0.29 13.04 2.88
CA SER A 4 0.23 11.76 3.60
C SER A 4 -1.03 10.99 3.23
N TYR A 5 -0.90 9.67 3.19
CA TYR A 5 -1.95 8.75 2.75
C TYR A 5 -2.20 7.73 3.85
N THR A 6 -3.46 7.57 4.23
CA THR A 6 -3.84 6.69 5.33
C THR A 6 -5.01 5.81 4.90
N ILE A 7 -4.86 4.51 5.02
CA ILE A 7 -5.98 3.56 4.96
C ILE A 7 -6.70 3.64 6.30
N LYS A 8 -7.96 4.07 6.24
CA LYS A 8 -8.82 4.24 7.42
C LYS A 8 -9.63 3.00 7.72
N ASP A 9 -10.01 2.28 6.68
CA ASP A 9 -10.89 1.13 6.79
C ASP A 9 -10.74 0.21 5.57
N VAL A 10 -11.00 -1.07 5.78
CA VAL A 10 -11.10 -2.12 4.77
C VAL A 10 -12.25 -3.02 5.18
N ASP A 11 -13.09 -3.35 4.22
CA ASP A 11 -14.20 -4.28 4.37
C ASP A 11 -14.21 -5.24 3.19
N ILE A 12 -14.25 -6.53 3.48
CA ILE A 12 -14.35 -7.62 2.51
C ILE A 12 -15.70 -8.31 2.76
N PRO A 13 -16.80 -7.83 2.14
CA PRO A 13 -18.15 -8.26 2.50
C PRO A 13 -18.37 -9.77 2.34
N ALA A 14 -17.68 -10.41 1.40
CA ALA A 14 -17.76 -11.86 1.24
C ALA A 14 -17.33 -12.63 2.49
N LEU A 15 -16.42 -12.10 3.31
CA LEU A 15 -16.01 -12.76 4.54
C LEU A 15 -17.10 -12.72 5.62
N ASN A 16 -17.99 -11.72 5.56
CA ASN A 16 -19.20 -11.67 6.39
C ASN A 16 -20.29 -12.65 5.89
N ILE A 17 -20.35 -12.86 4.56
CA ILE A 17 -21.40 -13.66 3.89
C ILE A 17 -21.04 -15.15 3.74
N LEU A 18 -19.77 -15.54 3.92
CA LEU A 18 -19.34 -16.94 3.92
C LEU A 18 -20.05 -17.82 4.96
N GLN A 19 -20.86 -17.23 5.85
CA GLN A 19 -21.79 -17.95 6.72
C GLN A 19 -23.19 -18.21 6.14
N LYS A 20 -23.59 -17.69 4.96
CA LYS A 20 -24.99 -17.78 4.51
C LYS A 20 -25.30 -18.02 3.03
N THR A 21 -24.48 -17.69 2.04
CA THR A 21 -24.80 -18.00 0.62
C THR A 21 -23.58 -18.09 -0.30
N GLN A 22 -23.67 -18.98 -1.30
CA GLN A 22 -22.62 -19.39 -2.25
C GLN A 22 -22.25 -18.36 -3.33
N GLU A 23 -22.63 -17.08 -3.19
CA GLU A 23 -22.26 -16.05 -4.15
C GLU A 23 -20.86 -15.51 -3.84
N LYS A 24 -19.91 -15.77 -4.76
CA LYS A 24 -18.53 -15.28 -4.67
C LYS A 24 -18.48 -13.78 -4.94
N ASN A 25 -18.84 -12.97 -3.94
CA ASN A 25 -18.69 -11.54 -4.03
C ASN A 25 -17.20 -11.18 -3.96
N THR A 26 -16.61 -10.77 -5.09
CA THR A 26 -15.17 -10.47 -5.14
C THR A 26 -14.79 -9.06 -4.72
N SER A 27 -15.74 -8.31 -4.13
CA SER A 27 -15.51 -6.93 -3.74
C SER A 27 -14.65 -6.78 -2.49
N ILE A 28 -13.75 -5.81 -2.55
CA ILE A 28 -13.02 -5.25 -1.42
C ILE A 28 -13.32 -3.75 -1.41
N LEU A 29 -13.89 -3.28 -0.31
CA LEU A 29 -14.09 -1.87 -0.05
C LEU A 29 -12.93 -1.36 0.80
N PHE A 30 -12.35 -0.23 0.42
CA PHE A 30 -11.38 0.44 1.27
C PHE A 30 -11.66 1.94 1.35
N ARG A 31 -11.37 2.51 2.51
CA ARG A 31 -11.46 3.95 2.76
C ARG A 31 -10.06 4.52 2.86
N ILE A 32 -9.72 5.39 1.92
CA ILE A 32 -8.45 6.12 1.94
C ILE A 32 -8.66 7.57 2.33
N GLN A 33 -7.72 8.10 3.11
CA GLN A 33 -7.59 9.51 3.42
C GLN A 33 -6.30 10.06 2.81
N VAL A 34 -6.41 11.21 2.14
CA VAL A 34 -5.29 12.00 1.60
C VAL A 34 -5.25 13.33 2.34
N LEU A 35 -4.12 13.64 2.97
CA LEU A 35 -3.93 14.90 3.70
C LEU A 35 -2.84 15.74 3.02
N ASN A 36 -3.16 17.02 2.79
CA ASN A 36 -2.17 18.04 2.46
C ASN A 36 -1.65 18.68 3.77
N PRO A 37 -0.44 18.39 4.24
CA PRO A 37 0.07 18.99 5.47
C PRO A 37 0.53 20.45 5.30
N ASN A 38 0.57 20.97 4.07
CA ASN A 38 1.09 22.31 3.81
C ASN A 38 0.08 23.38 4.24
N ARG A 39 0.60 24.46 4.85
CA ARG A 39 -0.17 25.62 5.33
C ARG A 39 -0.33 26.76 4.30
N ALA A 40 0.47 26.74 3.23
CA ALA A 40 0.45 27.79 2.21
C ALA A 40 0.19 27.28 0.78
N PHE A 41 0.33 25.96 0.56
CA PHE A 41 0.28 25.38 -0.78
C PHE A 41 -0.99 24.55 -0.97
N SER A 42 -1.63 24.74 -2.11
CA SER A 42 -2.64 23.80 -2.62
C SER A 42 -1.94 22.66 -3.37
N ILE A 43 -2.58 21.50 -3.44
CA ILE A 43 -2.04 20.33 -4.15
C ILE A 43 -3.05 19.87 -5.20
N LEU A 44 -2.56 19.66 -6.42
CA LEU A 44 -3.29 19.00 -7.49
C LEU A 44 -2.74 17.59 -7.66
N PHE A 45 -3.55 16.59 -7.36
CA PHE A 45 -3.22 15.18 -7.56
C PHE A 45 -3.72 14.71 -8.92
N TYR A 46 -2.90 13.89 -9.56
CA TYR A 46 -3.13 13.26 -10.83
C TYR A 46 -3.11 11.75 -10.68
N ASN A 47 -4.16 11.09 -11.17
CA ASN A 47 -4.29 9.64 -11.29
C ASN A 47 -3.70 8.90 -10.08
N ILE A 48 -4.46 8.83 -8.99
CA ILE A 48 -4.03 8.02 -7.87
C ILE A 48 -4.50 6.59 -8.13
N ASN A 49 -3.54 5.72 -8.39
CA ASN A 49 -3.75 4.30 -8.63
C ASN A 49 -3.52 3.55 -7.33
N ILE A 50 -4.43 2.64 -6.99
CA ILE A 50 -4.31 1.76 -5.83
C ILE A 50 -4.39 0.33 -6.32
N THR A 51 -3.35 -0.44 -5.99
CA THR A 51 -3.25 -1.86 -6.27
C THR A 51 -3.25 -2.62 -4.96
N LEU A 52 -4.13 -3.59 -4.83
CA LEU A 52 -4.09 -4.58 -3.77
C LEU A 52 -3.21 -5.73 -4.21
N LEU A 53 -2.35 -6.15 -3.30
CA LEU A 53 -1.36 -7.19 -3.49
C LEU A 53 -1.57 -8.26 -2.40
N TYR A 54 -1.48 -9.52 -2.80
CA TYR A 54 -1.33 -10.64 -1.88
C TYR A 54 0.03 -11.29 -2.16
N GLY A 55 0.91 -11.27 -1.17
CA GLY A 55 2.35 -11.45 -1.42
C GLY A 55 2.86 -10.38 -2.38
N ASP A 56 3.37 -10.80 -3.54
CA ASP A 56 3.83 -9.93 -4.62
C ASP A 56 2.90 -9.90 -5.84
N GLU A 57 1.76 -10.61 -5.79
CA GLU A 57 0.81 -10.70 -6.90
C GLU A 57 -0.31 -9.66 -6.76
N ALA A 58 -0.63 -8.96 -7.85
CA ALA A 58 -1.74 -8.03 -7.90
C ALA A 58 -3.08 -8.79 -7.92
N ILE A 59 -3.88 -8.60 -6.88
CA ILE A 59 -5.19 -9.22 -6.75
C ILE A 59 -6.30 -8.32 -7.30
N GLY A 60 -6.07 -7.02 -7.39
CA GLY A 60 -7.01 -6.07 -7.97
C GLY A 60 -6.51 -4.64 -7.86
N ASN A 61 -7.10 -3.74 -8.64
CA ASN A 61 -6.73 -2.34 -8.63
C ASN A 61 -7.91 -1.41 -8.90
N THR A 62 -7.74 -0.15 -8.55
CA THR A 62 -8.64 0.94 -8.91
C THR A 62 -7.87 2.25 -9.08
N MET A 63 -8.46 3.18 -9.82
CA MET A 63 -7.90 4.51 -10.00
C MET A 63 -8.98 5.54 -9.73
N PHE A 64 -8.67 6.56 -8.94
CA PHE A 64 -9.57 7.68 -8.73
C PHE A 64 -9.18 8.91 -9.52
N ALA A 65 -10.21 9.70 -9.83
CA ALA A 65 -10.09 10.94 -10.60
C ALA A 65 -9.20 11.98 -9.90
N ASN A 66 -8.73 12.94 -10.68
CA ASN A 66 -7.86 14.02 -10.20
C ASN A 66 -8.50 14.79 -9.05
N ILE A 67 -7.75 14.96 -7.95
CA ILE A 67 -8.22 15.67 -6.76
C ILE A 67 -7.54 17.03 -6.68
N LYS A 68 -8.33 18.07 -6.39
CA LYS A 68 -7.81 19.40 -6.06
C LYS A 68 -7.99 19.67 -4.57
N GLN A 69 -6.90 19.73 -3.82
CA GLN A 69 -6.91 20.20 -2.45
C GLN A 69 -6.53 21.69 -2.44
N LEU A 70 -7.54 22.53 -2.60
CA LEU A 70 -7.41 23.98 -2.76
C LEU A 70 -7.04 24.68 -1.46
N LYS A 71 -7.43 24.10 -0.32
CA LYS A 71 -7.15 24.69 1.00
C LYS A 71 -5.91 24.05 1.61
N PRO A 72 -5.07 24.84 2.30
CA PRO A 72 -4.06 24.30 3.19
C PRO A 72 -4.69 23.40 4.24
N THR A 73 -3.99 22.35 4.69
CA THR A 73 -4.48 21.38 5.69
C THR A 73 -5.76 20.64 5.32
N GLN A 74 -6.17 20.68 4.04
CA GLN A 74 -7.35 19.98 3.58
C GLN A 74 -7.14 18.46 3.63
N THR A 75 -8.16 17.78 4.14
CA THR A 75 -8.27 16.32 4.10
C THR A 75 -9.28 15.92 3.03
N TYR A 76 -8.93 14.93 2.22
CA TYR A 76 -9.85 14.27 1.29
C TYR A 76 -10.03 12.82 1.72
N GLN A 77 -11.26 12.33 1.66
CA GLN A 77 -11.58 10.93 1.94
C GLN A 77 -12.34 10.33 0.78
N SER A 78 -12.07 9.08 0.47
CA SER A 78 -12.77 8.34 -0.56
C SER A 78 -12.95 6.88 -0.18
N VAL A 79 -14.12 6.34 -0.51
CA VAL A 79 -14.38 4.90 -0.46
C VAL A 79 -14.23 4.37 -1.87
N GLN A 80 -13.55 3.25 -1.99
CA GLN A 80 -13.16 2.68 -3.26
C GLN A 80 -13.52 1.20 -3.26
N LEU A 81 -14.09 0.76 -4.38
CA LEU A 81 -14.45 -0.62 -4.63
C LEU A 81 -13.40 -1.22 -5.56
N ILE A 82 -12.73 -2.29 -5.11
CA ILE A 82 -11.83 -3.10 -5.93
C ILE A 82 -12.44 -4.48 -6.10
N LEU A 83 -12.45 -4.97 -7.34
CA LEU A 83 -12.81 -6.34 -7.63
C LEU A 83 -11.54 -7.19 -7.61
N ALA A 84 -11.46 -8.10 -6.65
CA ALA A 84 -10.34 -9.01 -6.53
C ALA A 84 -10.45 -10.18 -7.53
N SER A 85 -9.31 -10.73 -7.93
CA SER A 85 -9.19 -11.88 -8.82
C SER A 85 -9.80 -13.14 -8.22
N GLN A 86 -10.28 -14.07 -9.05
CA GLN A 86 -10.87 -15.32 -8.58
C GLN A 86 -9.86 -16.24 -7.87
N SER A 87 -8.59 -16.20 -8.27
CA SER A 87 -7.51 -16.98 -7.64
C SER A 87 -7.33 -16.61 -6.18
N PHE A 88 -7.33 -15.31 -5.88
CA PHE A 88 -7.26 -14.78 -4.52
C PHE A 88 -8.35 -15.33 -3.59
N TRP A 89 -9.57 -15.55 -4.09
CA TRP A 89 -10.67 -16.08 -3.28
C TRP A 89 -10.47 -17.52 -2.84
N HIS A 90 -9.75 -18.31 -3.64
CA HIS A 90 -9.41 -19.68 -3.24
C HIS A 90 -8.43 -19.67 -2.06
N GLU A 91 -7.50 -18.71 -2.03
CA GLU A 91 -6.51 -18.57 -0.98
C GLU A 91 -7.10 -17.97 0.30
N ILE A 92 -8.00 -16.99 0.19
CA ILE A 92 -8.75 -16.45 1.34
C ILE A 92 -9.45 -17.56 2.11
N ALA A 93 -10.14 -18.48 1.42
CA ALA A 93 -10.89 -19.55 2.08
C ALA A 93 -10.01 -20.42 2.98
N LYS A 94 -8.73 -20.58 2.62
CA LYS A 94 -7.73 -21.32 3.40
C LYS A 94 -7.20 -20.49 4.58
N LEU A 95 -6.85 -19.22 4.34
CA LEU A 95 -6.27 -18.33 5.35
C LEU A 95 -7.26 -17.94 6.44
N MET A 96 -8.56 -17.98 6.16
CA MET A 96 -9.61 -17.81 7.15
C MET A 96 -9.55 -18.85 8.27
N SER A 97 -9.13 -20.08 7.95
CA SER A 97 -8.89 -21.12 8.97
C SER A 97 -7.71 -20.79 9.86
N ASP A 98 -6.74 -20.01 9.36
CA ASP A 98 -5.48 -19.68 10.02
C ASP A 98 -5.48 -18.28 10.67
N GLY A 99 -6.47 -17.44 10.37
CA GLY A 99 -6.67 -16.11 10.99
C GLY A 99 -5.63 -15.04 10.64
N ASN A 100 -4.85 -15.22 9.56
CA ASN A 100 -3.67 -14.39 9.27
C ASN A 100 -3.67 -13.79 7.85
N LEU A 101 -4.79 -13.25 7.40
CA LEU A 101 -4.86 -12.60 6.09
C LEU A 101 -4.18 -11.22 6.14
N GLN A 102 -3.15 -11.03 5.31
CA GLN A 102 -2.49 -9.74 5.14
C GLN A 102 -2.61 -9.29 3.68
N VAL A 103 -3.17 -8.10 3.47
CA VAL A 103 -3.29 -7.49 2.14
C VAL A 103 -2.32 -6.32 2.09
N LYS A 104 -1.43 -6.33 1.11
CA LYS A 104 -0.54 -5.21 0.84
C LYS A 104 -1.25 -4.22 -0.08
N VAL A 105 -1.17 -2.94 0.25
CA VAL A 105 -1.73 -1.84 -0.54
C VAL A 105 -0.56 -1.07 -1.13
N ARG A 106 -0.54 -0.94 -2.45
CA ARG A 106 0.37 -0.07 -3.18
C ARG A 106 -0.40 1.12 -3.74
N LEU A 107 0.09 2.31 -3.46
CA LEU A 107 -0.44 3.56 -3.98
C LEU A 107 0.60 4.22 -4.88
N GLU A 108 0.20 4.52 -6.11
CA GLU A 108 1.00 5.28 -7.07
C GLU A 108 0.28 6.56 -7.42
N THR A 109 0.99 7.69 -7.38
CA THR A 109 0.38 8.98 -7.65
C THR A 109 1.38 9.98 -8.19
N ARG A 110 0.84 10.99 -8.86
CA ARG A 110 1.58 12.17 -9.28
C ARG A 110 0.89 13.39 -8.72
N PHE A 111 1.63 14.39 -8.28
CA PHE A 111 1.01 15.63 -7.82
C PHE A 111 1.90 16.83 -8.09
N LYS A 112 1.32 18.03 -8.03
CA LYS A 112 2.07 19.27 -8.03
C LYS A 112 1.53 20.25 -7.01
N TYR A 113 2.43 21.03 -6.45
CA TYR A 113 2.08 22.14 -5.58
C TYR A 113 1.70 23.37 -6.39
N ARG A 114 0.76 24.14 -5.86
CA ARG A 114 0.41 25.46 -6.37
C ARG A 114 0.42 26.48 -5.23
N LEU A 115 1.15 27.56 -5.47
CA LEU A 115 1.16 28.78 -4.64
C LEU A 115 0.68 29.94 -5.50
N LEU A 116 -0.46 30.54 -5.16
CA LEU A 116 -1.08 31.62 -5.93
C LEU A 116 -1.29 31.20 -7.42
N SER A 117 -0.57 31.83 -8.36
CA SER A 117 -0.63 31.52 -9.80
C SER A 117 0.53 30.63 -10.28
N PHE A 118 1.47 30.27 -9.40
CA PHE A 118 2.65 29.48 -9.74
C PHE A 118 2.46 28.00 -9.42
N TYR A 119 2.94 27.16 -10.34
CA TYR A 119 2.97 25.71 -10.18
C TYR A 119 4.42 25.24 -10.07
N HIS A 120 4.65 24.32 -9.15
CA HIS A 120 5.90 23.58 -9.10
C HIS A 120 5.88 22.38 -10.06
N ASN A 121 7.05 21.75 -10.22
CA ASN A 121 7.20 20.52 -10.99
C ASN A 121 6.31 19.40 -10.45
N ILE A 122 6.00 18.44 -11.32
CA ILE A 122 5.23 17.25 -10.95
C ILE A 122 6.14 16.29 -10.19
N ASP A 123 5.77 16.00 -8.96
CA ASP A 123 6.35 14.94 -8.15
C ASP A 123 5.62 13.62 -8.39
N ARG A 124 6.31 12.51 -8.14
CA ARG A 124 5.76 11.15 -8.19
C ARG A 124 6.02 10.44 -6.88
N GLU A 125 5.06 9.64 -6.44
CA GLU A 125 5.19 8.81 -5.25
C GLU A 125 4.65 7.41 -5.51
N GLU A 126 5.37 6.43 -4.96
CA GLU A 126 4.95 5.05 -4.82
C GLU A 126 5.06 4.72 -3.33
N LEU A 127 3.93 4.36 -2.72
CA LEU A 127 3.84 4.09 -1.29
C LEU A 127 3.25 2.69 -1.08
N ASP A 128 3.77 1.97 -0.11
CA ASP A 128 3.30 0.66 0.30
C ASP A 128 2.76 0.71 1.74
N GLY A 129 1.81 -0.17 2.05
CA GLY A 129 1.33 -0.43 3.41
C GLY A 129 0.77 -1.85 3.52
N VAL A 130 0.90 -2.46 4.70
CA VAL A 130 0.35 -3.79 4.98
C VAL A 130 -0.87 -3.64 5.87
N VAL A 131 -1.99 -4.20 5.42
CA VAL A 131 -3.27 -4.17 6.14
C VAL A 131 -3.57 -5.58 6.65
N PRO A 132 -3.51 -5.80 7.97
CA PRO A 132 -3.98 -7.04 8.56
C PRO A 132 -5.52 -7.07 8.52
N VAL A 133 -6.08 -8.16 8.00
CA VAL A 133 -7.53 -8.36 7.85
C VAL A 133 -7.96 -9.53 8.75
N GLY A 134 -8.97 -9.29 9.58
CA GLY A 134 -9.54 -10.27 10.48
C GLY A 134 -10.48 -11.25 9.77
N GLY A 135 -10.91 -12.29 10.48
CA GLY A 135 -11.86 -13.28 9.97
C GLY A 135 -13.25 -12.73 9.68
N ASP A 136 -13.57 -11.52 10.14
CA ASP A 136 -14.79 -10.78 9.80
C ASP A 136 -14.65 -9.94 8.51
N GLY A 137 -13.47 -9.96 7.88
CA GLY A 137 -13.14 -9.21 6.67
C GLY A 137 -12.81 -7.74 6.91
N LYS A 138 -12.56 -7.34 8.16
CA LYS A 138 -12.25 -5.95 8.52
C LYS A 138 -10.81 -5.78 8.95
N ILE A 139 -10.34 -4.53 9.03
CA ILE A 139 -9.00 -4.25 9.58
C ILE A 139 -8.93 -4.70 11.04
N VAL A 140 -7.90 -5.49 11.37
CA VAL A 140 -7.63 -5.90 12.74
C VAL A 140 -7.41 -4.68 13.64
N GLU A 141 -8.06 -4.66 14.81
CA GLU A 141 -7.95 -3.58 15.82
C GLU A 141 -8.41 -2.18 15.36
N HIS A 142 -9.14 -2.05 14.24
CA HIS A 142 -9.58 -0.74 13.69
C HIS A 142 -8.43 0.27 13.52
N LYS A 143 -7.20 -0.25 13.31
CA LYS A 143 -6.01 0.57 13.23
C LYS A 143 -5.91 1.26 11.87
N GLN A 144 -5.55 2.53 11.88
CA GLN A 144 -5.28 3.27 10.65
C GLN A 144 -3.87 2.95 10.15
N ILE A 145 -3.73 2.68 8.85
CA ILE A 145 -2.45 2.30 8.25
C ILE A 145 -1.93 3.48 7.42
N ASN A 146 -0.85 4.10 7.87
CA ASN A 146 -0.16 5.11 7.07
C ASN A 146 0.69 4.42 6.00
N LEU A 147 0.52 4.85 4.74
CA LEU A 147 1.36 4.37 3.65
C LEU A 147 2.73 5.06 3.72
N ILE A 148 3.78 4.28 3.48
CA ILE A 148 5.17 4.73 3.53
C ILE A 148 5.83 4.53 2.17
N PRO A 149 6.89 5.28 1.82
CA PRO A 149 7.59 5.10 0.56
C PRO A 149 7.97 3.64 0.31
N SER A 150 7.55 3.11 -0.85
CA SER A 150 7.94 1.79 -1.32
C SER A 150 9.47 1.76 -1.42
N CYS A 151 10.15 0.78 -0.79
CA CYS A 151 11.61 0.71 -0.90
C CYS A 151 11.99 0.19 -2.29
N SER A 152 12.10 1.11 -3.24
CA SER A 152 12.54 0.90 -4.60
C SER A 152 14.05 0.65 -4.64
N TRP A 153 14.45 -0.59 -4.97
CA TRP A 153 15.78 -1.12 -5.35
C TRP A 153 17.00 -0.88 -4.43
N ILE A 154 17.08 0.23 -3.69
CA ILE A 154 18.24 0.61 -2.87
C ILE A 154 18.34 -0.25 -1.60
N CYS A 155 17.23 -0.72 -1.04
CA CYS A 155 17.25 -1.66 0.10
C CYS A 155 17.86 -3.03 -0.27
N LYS A 156 17.68 -3.50 -1.52
CA LYS A 156 18.23 -4.80 -1.95
C LYS A 156 19.74 -4.74 -2.17
N VAL A 157 20.27 -3.63 -2.68
CA VAL A 157 21.71 -3.48 -2.95
C VAL A 157 22.52 -3.43 -1.66
N HIS A 158 21.99 -2.83 -0.58
CA HIS A 158 22.69 -2.85 0.71
C HIS A 158 22.81 -4.29 1.26
N SER A 159 21.77 -5.12 1.14
CA SER A 159 21.83 -6.53 1.55
C SER A 159 22.87 -7.34 0.75
N PHE A 160 22.98 -7.10 -0.56
CA PHE A 160 24.00 -7.76 -1.39
C PHE A 160 25.43 -7.32 -1.07
N ILE A 161 25.66 -6.03 -0.73
CA ILE A 161 26.99 -5.54 -0.34
C ILE A 161 27.46 -6.17 0.98
N TRP A 162 26.56 -6.32 1.97
CA TRP A 162 26.89 -6.98 3.23
C TRP A 162 27.16 -8.49 3.07
N ILE A 163 26.43 -9.18 2.19
CA ILE A 163 26.68 -10.59 1.87
C ILE A 163 28.02 -10.79 1.15
N LEU A 164 28.38 -9.90 0.21
CA LEU A 164 29.68 -9.93 -0.48
C LEU A 164 30.86 -9.62 0.46
N LEU A 165 30.70 -8.69 1.39
CA LEU A 165 31.70 -8.41 2.44
C LEU A 165 31.88 -9.58 3.40
N LEU A 166 30.81 -10.27 3.78
CA LEU A 166 30.88 -11.48 4.61
C LEU A 166 31.55 -12.65 3.88
N LEU A 167 31.29 -12.84 2.58
CA LEU A 167 31.95 -13.87 1.77
C LEU A 167 33.46 -13.60 1.59
N HIS A 168 33.87 -12.33 1.47
CA HIS A 168 35.29 -11.97 1.40
C HIS A 168 36.02 -12.18 2.74
N LEU A 169 35.35 -11.93 3.86
CA LEU A 169 35.89 -12.19 5.21
C LEU A 169 36.00 -13.69 5.51
N PHE A 170 35.06 -14.52 5.06
CA PHE A 170 35.15 -15.98 5.21
C PHE A 170 36.22 -16.62 4.30
N CYS A 171 36.50 -16.03 3.14
CA CYS A 171 37.54 -16.54 2.23
C CYS A 171 38.97 -16.26 2.75
N SER A 172 39.16 -15.18 3.51
CA SER A 172 40.47 -14.79 4.04
C SER A 172 40.87 -15.56 5.31
N THR A 173 39.90 -16.07 6.08
CA THR A 173 40.17 -16.87 7.28
C THR A 173 40.52 -18.33 6.97
N LEU A 174 39.93 -18.93 5.94
CA LEU A 174 40.25 -20.30 5.50
C LEU A 174 41.66 -20.45 4.89
N SER A 175 42.28 -19.35 4.47
CA SER A 175 43.66 -19.34 3.92
C SER A 175 44.73 -19.40 5.02
N GLN A 176 44.40 -19.06 6.27
CA GLN A 176 45.38 -18.97 7.37
C GLN A 176 45.51 -20.26 8.21
N GLU A 177 44.63 -21.24 8.04
CA GLU A 177 44.72 -22.54 8.75
C GLU A 177 45.42 -23.65 7.94
N ALA A 178 45.95 -23.32 6.75
CA ALA A 178 46.57 -24.28 5.83
C ALA A 178 48.12 -24.21 5.79
N LEU A 179 48.77 -23.71 6.84
CA LEU A 179 50.24 -23.63 6.98
C LEU A 179 50.72 -24.13 8.34
#